data_AF-A0A4Q3XYT2-F1
#
_entry.id   AF-A0A4Q3XYT2-F1
#
_cell.length_a   1.000
_cell.length_b   1.000
_cell.length_c   1.000
_cell.angle_alpha   90.00
_cell.angle_beta   90.00
_cell.angle_gamma   90.00
#
_symmetry.space_group_name_H-M   'P 1'
#
loop_
_entity.id
_entity.type
_entity.pdbx_description
1 polymer ?
#
loop_
_entity_poly.entity_id
_entity_poly.type
_entity_poly.pdbx_seq_one_letter_code
_entity_poly.pdbx_strand_id
1 'polypeptide(L)' 'NALYGRPDDYQTTLASRTRALTAAQMDAAAREVIHPNQFVWVVVGDASVVRPQLEALGLPVEVRSAQ' A
#
# COMPACT_ATOMS: atom_id res chain seq x y z
N ASN A 1 23.93 7.53 2.65
CA ASN A 1 23.35 6.36 1.94
C ASN A 1 23.59 5.01 2.62
N ALA A 2 24.64 4.85 3.43
CA ALA A 2 24.99 3.58 4.09
C ALA A 2 23.86 2.93 4.91
N LEU A 3 23.00 3.71 5.58
CA LEU A 3 21.85 3.20 6.33
C LEU A 3 20.91 2.31 5.50
N TYR A 4 20.79 2.59 4.20
CA TYR A 4 19.92 1.86 3.28
C TYR A 4 20.69 1.07 2.23
N GLY A 5 22.02 0.89 2.41
CA GLY A 5 22.87 0.16 1.46
C GLY A 5 22.89 0.74 0.04
N ARG A 6 22.61 2.05 -0.11
CA ARG A 6 22.52 2.70 -1.43
C ARG A 6 23.92 3.11 -1.92
N PRO A 7 24.19 3.07 -3.24
CA PRO A 7 25.45 3.56 -3.79
C PRO A 7 25.57 5.08 -3.61
N ASP A 8 26.80 5.60 -3.68
CA ASP A 8 27.07 7.03 -3.48
C ASP A 8 26.39 7.92 -4.54
N ASP A 9 26.23 7.39 -5.76
CA ASP A 9 25.61 8.07 -6.90
C ASP A 9 24.07 7.96 -6.94
N TYR A 10 23.46 7.34 -5.92
CA TYR A 10 22.03 7.00 -5.93
C TYR A 10 21.13 8.17 -6.31
N GLN A 11 21.40 9.37 -5.80
CA GLN A 11 20.56 10.55 -6.07
C GLN A 11 20.70 11.01 -7.52
N THR A 12 21.91 10.97 -8.08
CA THR A 12 22.19 11.34 -9.46
C THR A 12 21.55 10.36 -10.44
N THR A 13 21.51 9.06 -10.11
CA THR A 13 20.97 8.02 -11.01
C THR A 13 19.47 7.78 -10.85
N LEU A 14 18.86 8.18 -9.73
CA LEU A 14 17.46 7.87 -9.40
C LEU A 14 16.49 8.22 -10.53
N ALA A 15 16.56 9.43 -11.09
CA ALA A 15 15.63 9.86 -12.13
C ALA A 15 15.75 9.02 -13.42
N SER A 16 16.98 8.66 -13.82
CA SER A 16 17.19 7.79 -14.98
C SER A 16 16.65 6.38 -14.75
N ARG A 17 16.86 5.83 -13.55
CA ARG A 17 16.37 4.50 -13.15
C ARG A 17 14.84 4.45 -13.15
N THR A 18 14.17 5.45 -12.61
CA THR A 18 12.70 5.52 -12.60
C THR A 18 12.13 5.63 -14.01
N ARG A 19 12.74 6.44 -14.89
CA ARG A 19 12.28 6.58 -16.28
C ARG A 19 12.49 5.34 -17.15
N ALA A 20 13.46 4.50 -16.80
CA ALA A 20 13.74 3.26 -17.50
C ALA A 20 12.76 2.11 -17.17
N LEU A 21 11.86 2.30 -16.19
CA LEU A 21 10.87 1.29 -15.82
C LEU A 21 9.88 1.07 -16.97
N THR A 22 9.70 -0.19 -17.34
CA THR A 22 8.74 -0.62 -18.34
C THR A 22 7.42 -1.05 -17.70
N ALA A 23 6.33 -1.01 -18.46
CA ALA A 23 5.03 -1.52 -18.00
C ALA A 23 5.11 -2.99 -17.54
N ALA A 24 5.86 -3.83 -18.24
CA ALA A 24 6.03 -5.24 -17.87
C ALA A 24 6.74 -5.42 -16.52
N GLN A 25 7.75 -4.61 -16.22
CA GLN A 25 8.42 -4.64 -14.92
C GLN A 25 7.50 -4.18 -13.79
N MET A 26 6.68 -3.15 -14.03
CA MET A 26 5.70 -2.66 -13.07
C MET A 26 4.61 -3.70 -12.79
N ASP A 27 4.10 -4.34 -13.85
CA ASP A 27 3.09 -5.39 -13.77
C ASP A 27 3.60 -6.65 -13.05
N ALA A 28 4.84 -7.07 -13.32
CA ALA A 28 5.48 -8.16 -12.59
C ALA A 28 5.63 -7.85 -11.09
N ALA A 29 6.17 -6.67 -10.76
CA ALA A 29 6.33 -6.23 -9.37
C ALA A 29 4.99 -6.12 -8.64
N ALA A 30 3.95 -5.59 -9.31
CA ALA A 30 2.61 -5.50 -8.74
C ALA A 30 2.05 -6.88 -8.36
N ARG A 31 2.20 -7.90 -9.22
CA ARG A 31 1.74 -9.26 -8.90
C ARG A 31 2.52 -9.92 -7.77
N GLU A 32 3.79 -9.56 -7.62
CA GLU A 32 4.63 -10.09 -6.53
C GLU A 32 4.16 -9.57 -5.16
N VAL A 33 3.81 -8.28 -5.06
CA VAL A 33 3.58 -7.63 -3.75
C VAL A 33 2.10 -7.37 -3.43
N ILE A 34 1.23 -7.33 -4.44
CA ILE A 34 -0.21 -7.09 -4.24
C ILE A 34 -0.89 -8.44 -4.10
N HIS A 35 -1.37 -8.74 -2.90
CA HIS A 35 -2.17 -9.91 -2.59
C HIS A 35 -3.62 -9.49 -2.29
N PRO A 36 -4.53 -9.49 -3.29
CA PRO A 36 -5.89 -8.97 -3.12
C PRO A 36 -6.68 -9.63 -1.98
N ASN A 37 -6.40 -10.91 -1.72
CA ASN A 37 -7.04 -11.69 -0.65
C ASN A 37 -6.51 -11.36 0.76
N GLN A 38 -5.50 -10.49 0.88
CA GLN A 38 -4.87 -10.09 2.13
C GLN A 38 -4.98 -8.57 2.38
N PHE A 39 -5.88 -7.89 1.69
CA PHE A 39 -6.09 -6.45 1.87
C PHE A 39 -6.72 -6.13 3.23
N VAL A 40 -6.13 -5.15 3.91
CA VAL A 40 -6.70 -4.52 5.10
C VAL A 40 -7.29 -3.18 4.69
N TRP A 41 -8.59 -3.00 4.91
CA TRP A 41 -9.29 -1.75 4.66
C TRP A 41 -9.43 -0.97 5.95
N VAL A 42 -8.95 0.28 5.97
CA VAL A 42 -9.12 1.18 7.10
C VAL A 42 -10.19 2.20 6.74
N VAL A 43 -11.29 2.19 7.49
CA VAL A 43 -12.41 3.12 7.32
C VAL A 43 -12.45 4.04 8.52
N VAL A 44 -12.39 5.35 8.28
CA VAL A 44 -12.40 6.38 9.33
C VAL A 44 -13.65 7.23 9.19
N GLY A 45 -14.44 7.31 10.25
CA GLY A 45 -15.66 8.11 10.28
C GLY A 45 -16.43 7.94 11.59
N ASP A 46 -17.59 8.60 11.68
CA ASP A 46 -18.52 8.41 12.79
C ASP A 46 -19.03 6.97 12.82
N ALA A 47 -18.80 6.27 13.92
CA ALA A 47 -19.19 4.88 14.09
C ALA A 47 -20.70 4.67 13.92
N SER A 48 -21.54 5.64 14.32
CA SER A 48 -23.00 5.56 14.18
C SER A 48 -23.46 5.56 12.72
N VAL A 49 -22.66 6.15 11.82
CA VAL A 49 -22.93 6.24 10.38
C VAL A 49 -22.30 5.06 9.64
N VAL A 50 -21.07 4.69 9.99
CA VAL A 50 -20.26 3.71 9.24
C VAL A 50 -20.59 2.26 9.61
N ARG A 51 -20.81 1.97 10.91
CA ARG A 51 -20.98 0.58 11.38
C ARG A 51 -22.12 -0.18 10.66
N PRO A 52 -23.33 0.37 10.46
CA PRO A 52 -24.40 -0.36 9.80
C PRO A 52 -24.07 -0.74 8.35
N GLN A 53 -23.28 0.09 7.65
CA GLN A 53 -22.88 -0.17 6.27
C GLN A 53 -21.88 -1.32 6.19
N LEU A 54 -20.95 -1.41 7.15
CA LEU A 54 -19.96 -2.48 7.21
C LEU A 54 -20.58 -3.82 7.63
N GLU A 55 -21.55 -3.81 8.55
CA GLU A 55 -22.28 -5.01 8.96
C GLU A 55 -23.00 -5.68 7.78
N ALA A 56 -23.57 -4.88 6.87
CA ALA A 56 -24.23 -5.38 5.66
C ALA A 56 -23.30 -6.13 4.70
N LEU A 57 -21.98 -5.94 4.79
CA LEU A 57 -21.00 -6.62 3.94
C LEU A 57 -20.68 -8.04 4.43
N GLY A 58 -21.03 -8.37 5.68
CA GLY A 58 -20.72 -9.68 6.27
C GLY A 58 -19.21 -9.98 6.40
N LEU A 59 -18.37 -8.95 6.37
CA LEU A 59 -16.92 -9.06 6.49
C LEU A 59 -16.47 -8.94 7.95
N PRO A 60 -15.34 -9.55 8.34
CA PRO A 60 -14.77 -9.33 9.66
C PRO A 60 -14.33 -7.87 9.82
N VAL A 61 -14.76 -7.23 10.91
CA VAL A 61 -14.44 -5.83 11.23
C VAL A 61 -13.75 -5.76 12.57
N GLU A 62 -12.59 -5.10 12.61
CA GLU A 62 -11.94 -4.69 13.85
C GLU A 62 -12.17 -3.19 14.08
N VAL A 63 -12.58 -2.83 15.30
CA VAL A 63 -12.79 -1.42 15.70
C VAL A 63 -11.64 -0.97 16.58
N ARG A 64 -10.98 0.12 16.19
CA ARG A 64 -9.92 0.78 16.94
C ARG A 64 -10.38 2.18 17.35
N SER A 65 -10.15 2.55 18.61
CA SER A 65 -10.32 3.93 19.06
C SER A 65 -9.16 4.79 18.55
N ALA A 66 -9.43 6.05 18.20
CA ALA A 66 -8.35 7.02 18.01
C ALA A 66 -7.57 7.15 19.33
N GLN A 67 -6.24 7.10 19.26
CA GLN A 67 -5.36 7.44 20.38
C GLN A 67 -5.19 8.95 20.49
#